data_AF-A0A1H3PEM0-F1
#
_entry.id   AF-A0A1H3PEM0-F1
#
_cell.length_a   1.000
_cell.length_b   1.000
_cell.length_c   1.000
_cell.angle_alpha   90.00
_cell.angle_beta   90.00
_cell.angle_gamma   90.00
#
_symmetry.space_group_name_H-M   'P 1'
#
loop_
_entity.id
_entity.type
_entity.pdbx_description
1 polymer ?
#
loop_
_entity_poly.entity_id
_entity_poly.type
_entity_poly.pdbx_seq_one_letter_code
_entity_poly.pdbx_strand_id
1 'polypeptide(L)'
;MRWKEVHRRHKPYCMGTLYWQMNDRWPVASWSSLEYDGRWKALHYRAKESLKDVAVSFERDGNALKVYLISDHRKTETGELVIRLYELNGSLLEEALFDVTVPNNQSEVAATVHLTDWLANYEPAKVVVSAELTVNDRHIDEKYYYFVCTKDMDPPKATVKVKGTDEPHQFKISADAFAKQVWLATEEEGYFTANFFDLLPGKEKMVRFIPRHPASESKITVTAASMVDMV
;
A
#
# COMPACT_ATOMS: atom_id res chain seq x y z
N MET A 1 -9.27 0.83 5.96
CA MET A 1 -8.88 0.17 7.23
C MET A 1 -7.44 0.57 7.59
N ARG A 2 -7.24 1.50 8.54
CA ARG A 2 -5.91 2.10 8.89
C ARG A 2 -5.60 2.08 10.39
N TRP A 3 -6.34 1.33 11.18
CA TRP A 3 -6.27 1.36 12.65
C TRP A 3 -4.89 0.95 13.21
N LYS A 4 -4.18 0.00 12.57
CA LYS A 4 -2.80 -0.36 12.96
C LYS A 4 -1.84 0.82 12.83
N GLU A 5 -2.02 1.66 11.80
CA GLU A 5 -1.22 2.86 11.59
C GLU A 5 -1.54 3.90 12.67
N VAL A 6 -2.80 4.04 13.08
CA VAL A 6 -3.20 4.92 14.19
C VAL A 6 -2.49 4.54 15.48
N HIS A 7 -2.46 3.24 15.82
CA HIS A 7 -1.74 2.76 17.01
C HIS A 7 -0.26 3.15 16.96
N ARG A 8 0.40 2.94 15.82
CA ARG A 8 1.82 3.28 15.65
C ARG A 8 2.08 4.80 15.63
N ARG A 9 1.18 5.60 15.06
CA ARG A 9 1.26 7.07 15.09
C ARG A 9 1.21 7.63 16.50
N HIS A 10 0.43 7.00 17.38
CA HIS A 10 0.30 7.43 18.76
C HIS A 10 1.42 6.93 19.68
N LYS A 11 2.53 6.40 19.15
CA LYS A 11 3.73 6.18 19.96
C LYS A 11 4.19 7.54 20.54
N PRO A 12 4.52 7.66 21.86
CA PRO A 12 4.71 6.60 22.85
C PRO A 12 3.47 6.25 23.70
N TYR A 13 2.32 6.89 23.48
CA TYR A 13 1.09 6.59 24.22
C TYR A 13 0.58 5.17 23.93
N CYS A 14 0.55 4.78 22.65
CA CYS A 14 0.25 3.41 22.23
C CYS A 14 1.54 2.70 21.80
N MET A 15 1.90 1.64 22.53
CA MET A 15 3.16 0.90 22.34
C MET A 15 2.97 -0.50 21.74
N GLY A 16 1.75 -0.87 21.35
CA GLY A 16 1.48 -2.22 20.86
C GLY A 16 0.17 -2.33 20.10
N THR A 17 0.16 -3.20 19.09
CA THR A 17 -1.03 -3.54 18.33
C THR A 17 -1.04 -5.04 18.02
N LEU A 18 -1.99 -5.76 18.62
CA LEU A 18 -2.24 -7.18 18.33
C LEU A 18 -3.62 -7.29 17.70
N TYR A 19 -3.69 -7.80 16.47
CA TYR A 19 -4.97 -7.95 15.78
C TYR A 19 -5.54 -9.35 15.99
N TRP A 20 -6.84 -9.41 16.23
CA TRP A 20 -7.58 -10.66 16.29
C TRP A 20 -8.08 -11.02 14.88
N GLN A 21 -7.69 -12.13 14.26
CA GLN A 21 -6.71 -13.14 14.68
C GLN A 21 -5.69 -13.41 13.56
N MET A 22 -4.62 -14.14 13.85
CA MET A 22 -3.59 -14.43 12.84
C MET A 22 -4.05 -15.51 11.85
N ASN A 23 -4.50 -16.67 12.36
CA ASN A 23 -4.74 -17.87 11.55
C ASN A 23 -6.03 -18.60 11.93
N ASP A 24 -6.40 -19.60 11.14
CA ASP A 24 -7.50 -20.52 11.40
C ASP A 24 -7.04 -21.93 11.74
N ARG A 25 -7.88 -22.65 12.50
CA ARG A 25 -7.71 -24.08 12.84
C ARG A 25 -8.39 -25.02 11.84
N TRP A 26 -9.31 -24.51 11.02
CA TRP A 26 -10.14 -25.25 10.06
C TRP A 26 -10.75 -24.29 9.02
N PRO A 27 -11.31 -24.76 7.90
CA PRO A 27 -12.00 -23.90 6.94
C PRO A 27 -13.25 -23.26 7.55
N VAL A 28 -13.21 -21.95 7.79
CA VAL A 28 -14.29 -21.20 8.44
C VAL A 28 -14.25 -19.73 8.08
N ALA A 29 -15.40 -19.05 8.16
CA ALA A 29 -15.43 -17.59 8.19
C ALA A 29 -14.94 -17.09 9.56
N SER A 30 -13.82 -16.38 9.60
CA SER A 30 -13.22 -15.83 10.82
C SER A 30 -12.54 -14.48 10.56
N TRP A 31 -11.96 -13.90 11.63
CA TRP A 31 -11.14 -12.70 11.59
C TRP A 31 -9.67 -12.95 11.24
N SER A 32 -9.32 -14.15 10.77
CA SER A 32 -7.94 -14.49 10.44
C SER A 32 -7.39 -13.64 9.29
N SER A 33 -6.08 -13.41 9.27
CA SER A 33 -5.38 -12.90 8.09
C SER A 33 -4.80 -14.03 7.23
N LEU A 34 -4.60 -15.21 7.83
CA LEU A 34 -4.18 -16.45 7.18
C LEU A 34 -5.31 -17.47 7.19
N GLU A 35 -5.58 -18.06 6.04
CA GLU A 35 -6.49 -19.20 5.94
C GLU A 35 -5.89 -20.47 6.55
N TYR A 36 -6.74 -21.48 6.75
CA TYR A 36 -6.33 -22.78 7.29
C TYR A 36 -5.21 -23.44 6.47
N ASP A 37 -5.30 -23.33 5.15
CA ASP A 37 -4.30 -23.82 4.18
C ASP A 37 -3.13 -22.84 3.99
N GLY A 38 -2.97 -21.85 4.88
CA GLY A 38 -1.87 -20.89 4.89
C GLY A 38 -1.94 -19.81 3.80
N ARG A 39 -3.02 -19.75 2.99
CA ARG A 39 -3.20 -18.65 2.03
C ARG A 39 -3.31 -17.31 2.75
N TRP A 40 -2.68 -16.30 2.18
CA TRP A 40 -2.73 -14.94 2.72
C TRP A 40 -4.00 -14.23 2.24
N LYS A 41 -4.83 -13.77 3.18
CA LYS A 41 -5.94 -12.85 2.88
C LYS A 41 -5.42 -11.43 2.71
N ALA A 42 -6.23 -10.54 2.14
CA ALA A 42 -5.93 -9.11 2.00
C ALA A 42 -5.43 -8.46 3.32
N LEU A 43 -5.98 -8.89 4.46
CA LEU A 43 -5.55 -8.41 5.78
C LEU A 43 -4.08 -8.70 6.09
N HIS A 44 -3.52 -9.83 5.64
CA HIS A 44 -2.12 -10.19 5.90
C HIS A 44 -1.17 -9.30 5.12
N TYR A 45 -1.46 -9.06 3.84
CA TYR A 45 -0.74 -8.09 3.01
C TYR A 45 -0.81 -6.70 3.62
N ARG A 46 -2.02 -6.26 4.04
CA ARG A 46 -2.16 -4.95 4.68
C ARG A 46 -1.44 -4.87 6.02
N ALA A 47 -1.38 -5.95 6.78
CA ALA A 47 -0.61 -6.03 8.03
C ALA A 47 0.87 -5.85 7.76
N LYS A 48 1.44 -6.59 6.79
CA LYS A 48 2.83 -6.47 6.35
C LYS A 48 3.17 -5.03 5.98
N GLU A 49 2.33 -4.37 5.17
CA GLU A 49 2.55 -2.98 4.76
C GLU A 49 2.41 -1.97 5.93
N SER A 50 1.50 -2.21 6.88
CA SER A 50 1.29 -1.29 8.01
C SER A 50 2.34 -1.44 9.12
N LEU A 51 3.06 -2.56 9.13
CA LEU A 51 4.04 -2.94 10.16
C LEU A 51 5.48 -2.91 9.63
N LYS A 52 5.76 -2.24 8.50
CA LYS A 52 7.13 -1.96 8.05
C LYS A 52 7.89 -1.19 9.14
N ASP A 53 9.17 -1.50 9.30
CA ASP A 53 10.02 -0.88 10.32
C ASP A 53 10.04 0.64 10.20
N VAL A 54 10.07 1.15 8.97
CA VAL A 54 9.80 2.55 8.63
C VAL A 54 8.57 2.61 7.74
N ALA A 55 7.60 3.45 8.11
CA ALA A 55 6.32 3.56 7.40
C ALA A 55 5.83 4.99 7.30
N VAL A 56 5.22 5.31 6.16
CA VAL A 56 4.50 6.57 5.93
C VAL A 56 3.03 6.38 6.31
N SER A 57 2.50 7.36 7.05
CA SER A 57 1.10 7.37 7.45
C SER A 57 0.48 8.75 7.29
N PHE A 58 -0.79 8.79 6.92
CA PHE A 58 -1.56 10.04 6.83
C PHE A 58 -2.52 10.20 7.99
N GLU A 59 -2.74 11.46 8.37
CA GLU A 59 -3.81 11.89 9.24
C GLU A 59 -4.41 13.20 8.72
N ARG A 60 -5.74 13.24 8.62
CA ARG A 60 -6.44 14.48 8.26
C ARG A 60 -6.95 15.15 9.53
N ASP A 61 -6.59 16.41 9.68
CA ASP A 61 -6.98 17.29 10.78
C ASP A 61 -7.60 18.56 10.18
N GLY A 62 -8.93 18.54 10.01
CA GLY A 62 -9.65 19.59 9.30
C GLY A 62 -9.17 19.77 7.85
N ASN A 63 -8.52 20.91 7.60
CA ASN A 63 -7.93 21.29 6.31
C ASN A 63 -6.46 20.88 6.16
N ALA A 64 -5.83 20.32 7.20
CA ALA A 64 -4.45 19.87 7.15
C ALA A 64 -4.40 18.35 6.90
N LEU A 65 -3.62 17.93 5.90
CA LEU A 65 -3.22 16.55 5.70
C LEU A 65 -1.80 16.39 6.23
N LYS A 66 -1.68 15.83 7.44
CA LYS A 66 -0.40 15.54 8.09
C LYS A 66 0.15 14.22 7.56
N VAL A 67 1.43 14.23 7.22
CA VAL A 67 2.20 13.04 6.83
C VAL A 67 3.17 12.70 7.96
N TYR A 68 2.94 11.56 8.57
CA TYR A 68 3.76 11.01 9.65
C TYR A 68 4.81 10.07 9.08
N LEU A 69 6.01 10.17 9.64
CA LEU A 69 7.03 9.13 9.54
C LEU A 69 7.04 8.35 10.85
N ILE A 70 6.81 7.06 10.75
CA ILE A 70 6.87 6.11 11.86
C ILE A 70 8.13 5.29 11.65
N SER A 71 8.96 5.18 12.68
CA SER A 71 10.18 4.39 12.64
C SER A 71 10.32 3.55 13.90
N ASP A 72 10.72 2.30 13.72
CA ASP A 72 11.15 1.37 14.76
C ASP A 72 12.68 1.18 14.74
N HIS A 73 13.40 1.89 13.86
CA HIS A 73 14.86 1.88 13.81
C HIS A 73 15.46 2.56 15.05
N ARG A 74 16.66 2.11 15.44
CA ARG A 74 17.38 2.67 16.61
C ARG A 74 18.19 3.94 16.28
N LYS A 75 18.30 4.27 15.00
CA LYS A 75 19.07 5.41 14.52
C LYS A 75 18.15 6.34 13.75
N THR A 76 18.47 7.62 13.84
CA THR A 76 17.89 8.66 13.02
C THR A 76 18.54 8.61 11.64
N GLU A 77 17.74 8.77 10.59
CA GLU A 77 18.19 8.75 9.20
C GLU A 77 17.64 9.98 8.47
N THR A 78 18.35 10.46 7.46
CA THR A 78 17.86 11.54 6.58
C THR A 78 17.33 10.94 5.29
N GLY A 79 16.26 11.51 4.76
CA GLY A 79 15.66 11.06 3.50
C GLY A 79 14.90 12.17 2.80
N GLU A 80 14.30 11.81 1.69
CA GLU A 80 13.42 12.66 0.90
C GLU A 80 12.00 12.10 0.97
N LEU A 81 11.05 12.97 1.29
CA LEU A 81 9.62 12.68 1.21
C LEU A 81 9.04 13.47 0.04
N VAL A 82 8.50 12.76 -0.94
CA VAL A 82 7.79 13.38 -2.06
C VAL A 82 6.30 13.11 -1.95
N ILE A 83 5.52 14.17 -1.84
CA ILE A 83 4.05 14.11 -1.80
C ILE A 83 3.53 14.58 -3.14
N ARG A 84 2.58 13.84 -3.71
CA ARG A 84 1.99 14.13 -5.02
C ARG A 84 0.49 14.00 -4.97
N LEU A 85 -0.20 14.87 -5.70
CA LEU A 85 -1.61 14.73 -6.01
C LEU A 85 -1.75 14.25 -7.44
N TYR A 86 -2.46 13.14 -7.63
CA TYR A 86 -2.80 12.61 -8.93
C TYR A 86 -4.30 12.65 -9.16
N GLU A 87 -4.70 12.92 -10.39
CA GLU A 87 -6.01 12.52 -10.87
C GLU A 87 -6.01 10.99 -11.11
N LEU A 88 -7.17 10.32 -10.96
CA LEU A 88 -7.26 8.85 -11.11
C LEU A 88 -6.94 8.36 -12.54
N ASN A 89 -6.86 9.25 -13.53
CA ASN A 89 -6.34 8.92 -14.86
C ASN A 89 -4.80 8.86 -14.93
N GLY A 90 -4.09 9.21 -13.84
CA GLY A 90 -2.64 9.21 -13.73
C GLY A 90 -1.97 10.57 -13.93
N SER A 91 -2.73 11.63 -14.22
CA SER A 91 -2.18 12.98 -14.39
C SER A 91 -1.67 13.52 -13.06
N LEU A 92 -0.42 13.97 -13.04
CA LEU A 92 0.15 14.67 -11.88
C LEU A 92 -0.43 16.09 -11.84
N LEU A 93 -1.02 16.46 -10.70
CA LEU A 93 -1.66 17.75 -10.50
C LEU A 93 -0.79 18.67 -9.64
N GLU A 94 -0.26 18.15 -8.53
CA GLU A 94 0.59 18.88 -7.60
C GLU A 94 1.71 17.98 -7.09
N GLU A 95 2.85 18.59 -6.75
CA GLU A 95 4.01 17.91 -6.15
C GLU A 95 4.69 18.82 -5.12
N ALA A 96 5.10 18.22 -4.00
CA ALA A 96 5.96 18.88 -3.02
C ALA A 96 7.03 17.91 -2.51
N LEU A 97 8.25 18.43 -2.37
CA LEU A 97 9.42 17.70 -1.91
C LEU A 97 9.85 18.23 -0.55
N PHE A 98 10.20 17.32 0.35
CA PHE A 98 10.64 17.64 1.70
C PHE A 98 11.89 16.84 2.03
N ASP A 99 12.95 17.54 2.43
CA ASP A 99 14.05 16.93 3.17
C ASP A 99 13.55 16.58 4.57
N VAL A 100 13.58 15.29 4.91
CA VAL A 100 12.98 14.79 6.15
C VAL A 100 14.01 14.04 6.99
N THR A 101 13.78 14.08 8.30
CA THR A 101 14.49 13.24 9.26
C THR A 101 13.55 12.11 9.68
N VAL A 102 13.91 10.87 9.37
CA VAL A 102 13.25 9.68 9.90
C VAL A 102 13.67 9.53 11.36
N PRO A 103 12.75 9.67 12.32
CA PRO A 103 13.12 9.70 13.72
C PRO A 103 13.55 8.30 14.21
N ASN A 104 14.25 8.21 15.33
CA ASN A 104 14.61 6.92 15.91
C ASN A 104 13.48 6.40 16.81
N ASN A 105 12.97 5.19 16.54
CA ASN A 105 11.98 4.49 17.36
C ASN A 105 10.78 5.38 17.80
N GLN A 106 10.34 6.29 16.93
CA GLN A 106 9.37 7.35 17.22
C GLN A 106 8.40 7.52 16.05
N SER A 107 7.33 8.29 16.28
CA SER A 107 6.44 8.74 15.23
C SER A 107 6.31 10.26 15.29
N GLU A 108 6.57 10.91 14.17
CA GLU A 108 6.56 12.37 14.07
C GLU A 108 5.89 12.83 12.78
N VAL A 109 5.33 14.03 12.80
CA VAL A 109 4.84 14.70 11.59
C VAL A 109 6.04 15.22 10.81
N ALA A 110 6.27 14.72 9.61
CA ALA A 110 7.36 15.15 8.75
C ALA A 110 6.95 16.24 7.76
N ALA A 111 5.68 16.25 7.34
CA ALA A 111 5.13 17.26 6.44
C ALA A 111 3.65 17.50 6.72
N THR A 112 3.16 18.68 6.36
CA THR A 112 1.74 19.02 6.36
C THR A 112 1.38 19.68 5.03
N VAL A 113 0.34 19.16 4.40
CA VAL A 113 -0.24 19.72 3.17
C VAL A 113 -1.57 20.38 3.51
N HIS A 114 -1.76 21.62 3.06
CA HIS A 114 -3.03 22.33 3.21
C HIS A 114 -3.98 21.96 2.06
N LEU A 115 -5.11 21.36 2.40
CA LEU A 115 -6.07 20.84 1.43
C LEU A 115 -6.80 21.93 0.66
N THR A 116 -6.90 23.14 1.21
CA THR A 116 -7.39 24.31 0.44
C THR A 116 -6.53 24.59 -0.77
N ASP A 117 -5.23 24.36 -0.68
CA ASP A 117 -4.30 24.71 -1.74
C ASP A 117 -4.26 23.58 -2.77
N TRP A 118 -4.32 22.33 -2.29
CA TRP A 118 -4.18 21.14 -3.13
C TRP A 118 -5.49 20.63 -3.72
N LEU A 119 -6.64 20.86 -3.07
CA LEU A 119 -7.94 20.35 -3.55
C LEU A 119 -8.88 21.42 -4.09
N ALA A 120 -8.55 22.72 -4.02
CA ALA A 120 -9.49 23.79 -4.37
C ALA A 120 -10.18 23.59 -5.73
N ASN A 121 -9.46 23.05 -6.71
CA ASN A 121 -9.92 22.92 -8.09
C ASN A 121 -10.27 21.49 -8.50
N TYR A 122 -10.25 20.53 -7.56
CA TYR A 122 -10.37 19.12 -7.91
C TYR A 122 -11.45 18.40 -7.09
N GLU A 123 -12.19 17.51 -7.76
CA GLU A 123 -13.20 16.69 -7.12
C GLU A 123 -12.54 15.62 -6.23
N PRO A 124 -12.84 15.56 -4.91
CA PRO A 124 -12.25 14.60 -3.99
C PRO A 124 -12.41 13.12 -4.40
N ALA A 125 -13.43 12.80 -5.19
CA ALA A 125 -13.72 11.46 -5.71
C ALA A 125 -12.82 11.02 -6.87
N LYS A 126 -12.16 11.97 -7.55
CA LYS A 126 -11.37 11.77 -8.77
C LYS A 126 -9.87 11.98 -8.57
N VAL A 127 -9.43 12.19 -7.33
CA VAL A 127 -8.02 12.44 -7.01
C VAL A 127 -7.53 11.57 -5.87
N VAL A 128 -6.23 11.31 -5.86
CA VAL A 128 -5.52 10.52 -4.86
C VAL A 128 -4.21 11.21 -4.52
N VAL A 129 -3.87 11.27 -3.23
CA VAL A 129 -2.54 11.71 -2.79
C VAL A 129 -1.65 10.50 -2.61
N SER A 130 -0.42 10.55 -3.10
CA SER A 130 0.65 9.62 -2.76
C SER A 130 1.73 10.33 -1.94
N ALA A 131 2.31 9.64 -0.96
CA ALA A 131 3.54 10.06 -0.30
C ALA A 131 4.56 8.93 -0.42
N GLU A 132 5.72 9.26 -0.96
CA GLU A 132 6.82 8.34 -1.24
C GLU A 132 8.05 8.76 -0.44
N LEU A 133 8.60 7.85 0.35
CA LEU A 133 9.78 8.07 1.19
C LEU A 133 10.99 7.32 0.60
N THR A 134 12.07 8.06 0.40
CA THR A 134 13.38 7.54 0.01
C THR A 134 14.42 7.85 1.07
N VAL A 135 15.23 6.87 1.46
CA VAL A 135 16.34 7.04 2.41
C VAL A 135 17.58 6.41 1.80
N ASN A 136 18.70 7.14 1.73
CA ASN A 136 19.93 6.68 1.09
C ASN A 136 19.71 6.12 -0.33
N ASP A 137 19.00 6.87 -1.18
CA ASP A 137 18.62 6.50 -2.56
C ASP A 137 17.83 5.19 -2.70
N ARG A 138 17.24 4.70 -1.59
CA ARG A 138 16.40 3.50 -1.57
C ARG A 138 14.97 3.87 -1.22
N HIS A 139 14.03 3.39 -2.04
CA HIS A 139 12.62 3.46 -1.75
C HIS A 139 12.30 2.68 -0.46
N ILE A 140 11.71 3.36 0.52
CA ILE A 140 11.37 2.78 1.84
C ILE A 140 9.89 2.44 1.92
N ASP A 141 9.01 3.40 1.61
CA ASP A 141 7.58 3.20 1.66
C ASP A 141 6.83 4.14 0.70
N GLU A 142 5.65 3.68 0.27
CA GLU A 142 4.69 4.49 -0.49
C GLU A 142 3.31 4.35 0.15
N LYS A 143 2.63 5.47 0.32
CA LYS A 143 1.28 5.49 0.86
C LYS A 143 0.35 6.31 0.02
N TYR A 144 -0.88 5.81 -0.16
CA TYR A 144 -1.97 6.54 -0.78
C TYR A 144 -2.96 7.08 0.26
N TYR A 145 -3.48 8.29 0.04
CA TYR A 145 -4.59 8.89 0.76
C TYR A 145 -5.76 9.15 -0.17
N TYR A 146 -6.96 8.77 0.29
CA TYR A 146 -8.22 8.90 -0.44
C TYR A 146 -9.12 9.85 0.35
N PHE A 147 -9.75 10.79 -0.34
CA PHE A 147 -10.57 11.82 0.31
C PHE A 147 -12.02 11.38 0.58
N VAL A 148 -12.47 10.35 -0.14
CA VAL A 148 -13.80 9.76 -0.02
C VAL A 148 -13.71 8.26 0.24
N CYS A 149 -14.84 7.66 0.63
CA CYS A 149 -14.93 6.20 0.75
C CYS A 149 -14.86 5.56 -0.63
N THR A 150 -14.37 4.32 -0.70
CA THR A 150 -14.18 3.58 -1.96
C THR A 150 -15.43 3.56 -2.85
N LYS A 151 -16.63 3.44 -2.26
CA LYS A 151 -17.91 3.43 -2.98
C LYS A 151 -18.27 4.75 -3.66
N ASP A 152 -17.69 5.85 -3.19
CA ASP A 152 -17.93 7.20 -3.68
C ASP A 152 -16.77 7.68 -4.58
N MET A 153 -15.74 6.84 -4.77
CA MET A 153 -14.69 7.09 -5.74
C MET A 153 -15.18 6.78 -7.15
N ASP A 154 -14.64 7.48 -8.14
CA ASP A 154 -14.92 7.27 -9.56
C ASP A 154 -13.65 6.86 -10.33
N PRO A 155 -13.03 5.70 -10.01
CA PRO A 155 -11.82 5.25 -10.69
C PRO A 155 -12.15 4.78 -12.12
N PRO A 156 -11.28 5.08 -13.10
CA PRO A 156 -11.43 4.54 -14.44
C PRO A 156 -11.33 3.01 -14.43
N LYS A 157 -11.96 2.36 -15.40
CA LYS A 157 -11.73 0.93 -15.64
C LYS A 157 -10.30 0.72 -16.13
N ALA A 158 -9.47 0.09 -15.31
CA ALA A 158 -8.08 -0.18 -15.61
C ALA A 158 -7.87 -1.60 -16.14
N THR A 159 -7.04 -1.76 -17.16
CA THR A 159 -6.55 -3.06 -17.62
C THR A 159 -5.26 -3.40 -16.88
N VAL A 160 -5.33 -4.33 -15.93
CA VAL A 160 -4.14 -4.83 -15.22
C VAL A 160 -3.43 -5.87 -16.09
N LYS A 161 -2.14 -5.63 -16.37
CA LYS A 161 -1.29 -6.53 -17.15
C LYS A 161 -0.31 -7.26 -16.24
N VAL A 162 -0.23 -8.57 -16.39
CA VAL A 162 0.73 -9.44 -15.73
C VAL A 162 1.73 -9.93 -16.77
N LYS A 163 3.01 -9.65 -16.58
CA LYS A 163 4.09 -10.13 -17.46
C LYS A 163 5.08 -10.94 -16.64
N GLY A 164 5.37 -12.18 -17.03
CA GLY A 164 6.48 -12.94 -16.44
C GLY A 164 7.83 -12.27 -16.74
N THR A 165 8.83 -12.52 -15.90
CA THR A 165 10.22 -12.11 -16.13
C THR A 165 11.10 -13.32 -16.39
N ASP A 166 12.40 -13.10 -16.60
CA ASP A 166 13.39 -14.17 -16.74
C ASP A 166 13.62 -14.94 -15.42
N GLU A 167 13.24 -14.35 -14.29
CA GLU A 167 13.33 -15.00 -12.99
C GLU A 167 12.09 -15.87 -12.70
N PRO A 168 12.27 -17.10 -12.22
CA PRO A 168 11.16 -17.99 -11.90
C PRO A 168 10.16 -17.37 -10.92
N HIS A 169 8.88 -17.50 -11.26
CA HIS A 169 7.74 -17.04 -10.47
C HIS A 169 7.73 -15.53 -10.16
N GLN A 170 8.51 -14.74 -10.90
CA GLN A 170 8.51 -13.30 -10.79
C GLN A 170 7.68 -12.70 -11.93
N PHE A 171 6.87 -11.71 -11.57
CA PHE A 171 5.92 -11.06 -12.44
C PHE A 171 6.04 -9.55 -12.28
N LYS A 172 5.95 -8.87 -13.41
CA LYS A 172 5.84 -7.43 -13.51
C LYS A 172 4.39 -7.05 -13.74
N ILE A 173 3.83 -6.31 -12.78
CA ILE A 173 2.45 -5.87 -12.78
C ILE A 173 2.39 -4.40 -13.21
N SER A 174 1.53 -4.09 -14.15
CA SER A 174 1.32 -2.73 -14.68
C SER A 174 -0.17 -2.49 -14.93
N ALA A 175 -0.59 -1.23 -14.94
CA ALA A 175 -1.95 -0.82 -15.30
C ALA A 175 -1.89 0.41 -16.22
N ASP A 176 -2.87 0.53 -17.12
CA ASP A 176 -3.03 1.67 -18.03
C ASP A 176 -3.78 2.86 -17.41
N ALA A 177 -4.59 2.60 -16.38
CA ALA A 177 -5.29 3.58 -15.56
C ALA A 177 -5.11 3.25 -14.06
N PHE A 178 -5.53 4.12 -13.15
CA PHE A 178 -5.41 3.84 -11.70
C PHE A 178 -6.16 2.56 -11.34
N ALA A 179 -5.42 1.55 -10.89
CA ALA A 179 -5.98 0.26 -10.50
C ALA A 179 -5.98 0.16 -8.97
N LYS A 180 -7.17 0.28 -8.37
CA LYS A 180 -7.36 0.18 -6.93
C LYS A 180 -7.45 -1.29 -6.49
N GLN A 181 -6.74 -1.65 -5.43
CA GLN A 181 -6.73 -2.99 -4.82
C GLN A 181 -6.54 -4.12 -5.84
N VAL A 182 -5.51 -4.01 -6.68
CA VAL A 182 -5.08 -5.07 -7.60
C VAL A 182 -4.93 -6.38 -6.83
N TRP A 183 -5.71 -7.37 -7.25
CA TRP A 183 -5.74 -8.72 -6.72
C TRP A 183 -5.16 -9.68 -7.74
N LEU A 184 -4.09 -10.36 -7.34
CA LEU A 184 -3.44 -11.43 -8.08
C LEU A 184 -3.92 -12.78 -7.57
N ALA A 185 -4.20 -13.70 -8.48
CA ALA A 185 -4.65 -15.05 -8.18
C ALA A 185 -3.94 -16.10 -9.04
N THR A 186 -3.77 -17.30 -8.48
CA THR A 186 -3.24 -18.51 -9.11
C THR A 186 -3.91 -19.71 -8.44
N GLU A 187 -3.99 -20.83 -9.15
CA GLU A 187 -4.50 -22.10 -8.61
C GLU A 187 -3.49 -22.78 -7.65
N GLU A 188 -2.21 -22.40 -7.74
CA GLU A 188 -1.13 -22.95 -6.93
C GLU A 188 -1.19 -22.48 -5.48
N GLU A 189 -0.89 -23.38 -4.54
CA GLU A 189 -0.79 -23.03 -3.12
C GLU A 189 0.48 -22.22 -2.80
N GLY A 190 0.30 -21.07 -2.17
CA GLY A 190 1.41 -20.18 -1.82
C GLY A 190 0.94 -18.76 -1.50
N TYR A 191 1.85 -17.81 -1.62
CA TYR A 191 1.55 -16.39 -1.44
C TYR A 191 2.40 -15.52 -2.36
N PHE A 192 1.91 -14.32 -2.64
CA PHE A 192 2.67 -13.33 -3.41
C PHE A 192 3.51 -12.46 -2.46
N THR A 193 4.64 -11.92 -2.93
CA THR A 193 5.40 -10.95 -2.13
C THR A 193 4.63 -9.65 -1.90
N ALA A 194 3.69 -9.33 -2.80
CA ALA A 194 2.71 -8.26 -2.68
C ALA A 194 1.40 -8.66 -3.38
N ASN A 195 0.26 -8.33 -2.77
CA ASN A 195 -1.07 -8.48 -3.34
C ASN A 195 -2.01 -7.43 -2.70
N PHE A 196 -3.19 -7.21 -3.26
CA PHE A 196 -4.17 -6.21 -2.78
C PHE A 196 -3.57 -4.79 -2.66
N PHE A 197 -2.78 -4.39 -3.65
CA PHE A 197 -2.12 -3.08 -3.69
C PHE A 197 -2.77 -2.16 -4.72
N ASP A 198 -2.59 -0.87 -4.55
CA ASP A 198 -3.02 0.14 -5.52
C ASP A 198 -1.88 0.38 -6.53
N LEU A 199 -2.21 0.73 -7.77
CA LEU A 199 -1.23 1.00 -8.82
C LEU A 199 -1.63 2.23 -9.63
N LEU A 200 -0.74 3.23 -9.69
CA LEU A 200 -0.89 4.38 -10.58
C LEU A 200 -0.48 4.02 -12.02
N PRO A 201 -1.03 4.69 -13.03
CA PRO A 201 -0.59 4.57 -14.42
C PRO A 201 0.90 4.84 -14.57
N GLY A 202 1.57 4.03 -15.38
CA GLY A 202 3.02 4.15 -15.60
C GLY A 202 3.91 3.64 -14.46
N LYS A 203 3.35 3.36 -13.27
CA LYS A 203 4.09 2.63 -12.22
C LYS A 203 4.00 1.13 -12.48
N GLU A 204 5.13 0.46 -12.27
CA GLU A 204 5.23 -1.00 -12.34
C GLU A 204 5.52 -1.56 -10.94
N LYS A 205 4.96 -2.72 -10.63
CA LYS A 205 5.24 -3.44 -9.38
C LYS A 205 5.78 -4.83 -9.66
N MET A 206 6.95 -5.11 -9.11
CA MET A 206 7.55 -6.44 -9.14
C MET A 206 6.95 -7.29 -8.03
N VAL A 207 6.43 -8.46 -8.40
CA VAL A 207 5.81 -9.41 -7.48
C VAL A 207 6.38 -10.79 -7.75
N ARG A 208 6.77 -11.51 -6.69
CA ARG A 208 7.14 -12.92 -6.79
C ARG A 208 6.07 -13.78 -6.13
N PHE A 209 5.71 -14.88 -6.74
CA PHE A 209 4.94 -15.93 -6.08
C PHE A 209 5.88 -16.90 -5.36
N ILE A 210 5.57 -17.19 -4.09
CA ILE A 210 6.29 -18.13 -3.24
C ILE A 210 5.38 -19.35 -3.03
N PRO A 211 5.68 -20.47 -3.72
CA PRO A 211 4.98 -21.73 -3.53
C PRO A 211 5.10 -22.23 -2.08
N ARG A 212 4.02 -22.79 -1.54
CA ARG A 212 4.02 -23.39 -0.19
C ARG A 212 4.89 -24.65 -0.12
N HIS A 213 4.82 -25.45 -1.17
CA HIS A 213 5.67 -26.62 -1.38
C HIS A 213 6.64 -26.31 -2.51
N PRO A 214 7.87 -26.86 -2.51
CA PRO A 214 8.80 -26.69 -3.62
C PRO A 214 8.06 -26.99 -4.92
N ALA A 215 7.91 -25.99 -5.77
CA ALA A 215 7.12 -26.14 -6.97
C ALA A 215 7.73 -27.27 -7.81
N SER A 216 6.87 -28.10 -8.40
CA SER A 216 7.26 -28.77 -9.64
C SER A 216 7.67 -27.68 -10.64
N GLU A 217 8.52 -27.96 -11.62
CA GLU A 217 8.98 -26.99 -12.65
C GLU A 217 7.83 -26.40 -13.51
N SER A 218 6.57 -26.63 -13.14
CA SER A 218 5.36 -26.12 -13.75
C SER A 218 5.30 -24.60 -13.79
N LYS A 219 5.03 -24.08 -14.98
CA LYS A 219 4.78 -22.67 -15.26
C LYS A 219 3.54 -22.20 -14.50
N ILE A 220 3.73 -21.30 -13.54
CA ILE A 220 2.63 -20.71 -12.75
C ILE A 220 1.86 -19.69 -13.61
N THR A 221 0.56 -19.89 -13.72
CA THR A 221 -0.34 -18.95 -14.40
C THR A 221 -0.96 -18.00 -13.39
N VAL A 222 -0.75 -16.70 -13.58
CA VAL A 222 -1.27 -15.66 -12.69
C VAL A 222 -2.31 -14.83 -13.43
N THR A 223 -3.46 -14.66 -12.80
CA THR A 223 -4.51 -13.73 -13.22
C THR A 223 -4.50 -12.49 -12.32
N ALA A 224 -5.01 -11.38 -12.83
CA ALA A 224 -5.14 -10.15 -12.08
C ALA A 224 -6.50 -9.51 -12.33
N ALA A 225 -7.07 -8.91 -11.29
CA ALA A 225 -8.25 -8.07 -11.35
C ALA A 225 -8.03 -6.84 -10.47
N SER A 226 -8.78 -5.78 -10.72
CA SER A 226 -8.87 -4.61 -9.84
C SER A 226 -10.23 -4.59 -9.13
N MET A 227 -10.38 -3.69 -8.16
CA MET A 227 -11.65 -3.49 -7.47
C MET A 227 -12.81 -3.15 -8.41
N VAL A 228 -12.56 -2.43 -9.51
CA VAL A 228 -13.58 -2.04 -10.49
C VAL A 228 -14.10 -3.24 -11.28
N ASP A 229 -13.30 -4.30 -11.43
CA ASP A 229 -13.71 -5.51 -12.16
C ASP A 229 -14.63 -6.43 -11.35
N MET A 230 -14.80 -6.15 -10.05
CA MET A 230 -15.58 -6.97 -9.11
C MET A 230 -16.96 -6.37 -8.78
N VAL A 231 -17.30 -5.21 -9.35
CA VAL A 231 -18.55 -4.47 -9.12
C VAL A 231 -19.49 -4.61 -10.31
#